data_AF-A0A4V1S237-F1
#
_entry.id   AF-A0A4V1S237-F1
#
_cell.length_a   1.000
_cell.length_b   1.000
_cell.length_c   1.000
_cell.angle_alpha   90.00
_cell.angle_beta   90.00
_cell.angle_gamma   90.00
#
_symmetry.space_group_name_H-M   'P 1'
#
loop_
_entity.id
_entity.type
_entity.pdbx_description
1 polymer ?
#
loop_
_entity_poly.entity_id
_entity_poly.type
_entity_poly.pdbx_seq_one_letter_code
_entity_poly.pdbx_strand_id
1 'polypeptide(L)'
;MAIVTTLLAPVHLLSFSTLLGSQLYQTFIITKVTFKHLPRTPYINLQKNLFPIFFQGQALLLFLTAITLPPYGALSLIEHKSDWIPFAISGFVSGLNLMVFGPRTRQLMLDRVEQGTLEGKTVEGPSSAMEAIKKRFRTSHAMCIHLNLIGLGAHLWYTWRLASRLDFSL
;
A
#
# COMPACT_ATOMS: atom_id res chain seq x y z
N MET A 1 5.23 -0.90 -34.07
CA MET A 1 5.05 0.38 -33.33
C MET A 1 3.60 0.59 -32.94
N ALA A 2 2.63 0.61 -33.87
CA ALA A 2 1.21 0.84 -33.57
C ALA A 2 0.56 -0.17 -32.60
N ILE A 3 0.87 -1.47 -32.73
CA ILE A 3 0.29 -2.52 -31.86
C ILE A 3 0.75 -2.37 -30.39
N VAL A 4 2.01 -1.96 -30.20
CA VAL A 4 2.61 -1.75 -28.89
C VAL A 4 1.90 -0.58 -28.21
N THR A 5 1.78 0.57 -28.89
CA THR A 5 1.03 1.73 -28.36
C THR A 5 -0.45 1.44 -28.09
N THR A 6 -1.13 0.62 -28.91
CA THR A 6 -2.54 0.24 -28.66
C THR A 6 -2.74 -0.66 -27.44
N LEU A 7 -1.72 -1.43 -27.01
CA LEU A 7 -1.80 -2.27 -25.82
C LEU A 7 -1.31 -1.56 -24.55
N LEU A 8 -0.39 -0.60 -24.68
CA LEU A 8 0.14 0.13 -23.53
C LEU A 8 -0.96 0.89 -22.77
N ALA A 9 -1.83 1.62 -23.46
CA ALA A 9 -2.85 2.44 -22.82
C ALA A 9 -3.88 1.62 -22.00
N PRO A 10 -4.47 0.51 -22.52
CA PRO A 10 -5.33 -0.35 -21.72
C PRO A 10 -4.63 -0.99 -20.52
N VAL A 11 -3.39 -1.49 -20.70
CA VAL A 11 -2.64 -2.12 -19.60
C VAL A 11 -2.27 -1.10 -18.53
N HIS A 12 -1.89 0.12 -18.94
CA HIS A 12 -1.62 1.22 -18.05
C HIS A 12 -2.85 1.59 -17.22
N LEU A 13 -3.99 1.78 -17.88
CA LEU A 13 -5.24 2.13 -17.21
C LEU A 13 -5.66 1.03 -16.24
N LEU A 14 -5.63 -0.24 -16.66
CA LEU A 14 -5.97 -1.38 -15.79
C LEU A 14 -5.04 -1.47 -14.57
N SER A 15 -3.73 -1.34 -14.78
CA SER A 15 -2.74 -1.40 -13.70
C SER A 15 -2.95 -0.26 -12.71
N PHE A 16 -3.13 0.96 -13.22
CA PHE A 16 -3.33 2.15 -12.40
C PHE A 16 -4.66 2.13 -11.65
N SER A 17 -5.76 1.79 -12.31
CA SER A 17 -7.07 1.68 -11.68
C SER A 17 -7.08 0.60 -10.59
N THR A 18 -6.42 -0.53 -10.84
CA THR A 18 -6.28 -1.60 -9.84
C THR A 18 -5.42 -1.14 -8.66
N LEU A 19 -4.33 -0.41 -8.90
CA LEU A 19 -3.49 0.18 -7.85
C LEU A 19 -4.30 1.15 -6.96
N LEU A 20 -4.99 2.10 -7.58
CA LEU A 20 -5.80 3.09 -6.87
C LEU A 20 -6.92 2.42 -6.06
N GLY A 21 -7.67 1.52 -6.69
CA GLY A 21 -8.79 0.82 -6.08
C GLY A 21 -8.34 -0.10 -4.93
N SER A 22 -7.30 -0.90 -5.13
CA SER A 22 -6.77 -1.80 -4.09
C SER A 22 -6.24 -1.03 -2.89
N GLN A 23 -5.55 0.09 -3.09
CA GLN A 23 -5.04 0.92 -1.99
C GLN A 23 -6.16 1.56 -1.17
N LEU A 24 -7.17 2.11 -1.84
CA LEU A 24 -8.36 2.68 -1.19
C LEU A 24 -9.10 1.61 -0.38
N TYR A 25 -9.38 0.47 -1.02
CA TYR A 25 -10.17 -0.60 -0.43
C TYR A 25 -9.43 -1.30 0.72
N GLN A 26 -8.17 -1.71 0.52
CA GLN A 26 -7.43 -2.49 1.52
C GLN A 26 -7.15 -1.68 2.81
N THR A 27 -6.59 -0.47 2.65
CA THR A 27 -6.12 0.32 3.81
C THR A 27 -7.29 0.94 4.57
N PHE A 28 -8.25 1.52 3.86
CA PHE A 28 -9.28 2.35 4.49
C PHE A 28 -10.59 1.62 4.76
N ILE A 29 -10.87 0.50 4.08
CA ILE A 29 -12.10 -0.27 4.24
C ILE A 29 -11.82 -1.61 4.90
N ILE A 30 -11.13 -2.53 4.22
CA ILE A 30 -10.90 -3.91 4.69
C ILE A 30 -10.23 -3.94 6.06
N THR A 31 -9.16 -3.17 6.25
CA THR A 31 -8.43 -3.16 7.54
C THR A 31 -9.33 -2.71 8.70
N LYS A 32 -10.19 -1.70 8.49
CA LYS A 32 -11.12 -1.21 9.53
C LYS A 32 -12.25 -2.20 9.80
N VAL A 33 -12.86 -2.74 8.75
CA VAL A 33 -13.97 -3.69 8.86
C VAL A 33 -13.50 -4.96 9.55
N THR A 34 -12.38 -5.53 9.12
CA THR A 34 -11.83 -6.76 9.71
C THR A 34 -11.38 -6.53 11.16
N PHE A 35 -10.80 -5.38 11.50
CA PHE A 35 -10.45 -5.04 12.88
C PHE A 35 -11.68 -4.98 13.79
N LYS A 36 -12.80 -4.45 13.29
CA LYS A 36 -14.04 -4.30 14.06
C LYS A 36 -14.81 -5.61 14.25
N HIS A 37 -14.79 -6.49 13.25
CA HIS A 37 -15.70 -7.65 13.20
C HIS A 37 -15.03 -9.00 13.41
N LEU A 38 -13.69 -9.10 13.35
CA LEU A 38 -12.99 -10.35 13.60
C LEU A 38 -12.45 -10.41 15.03
N PRO A 39 -12.53 -11.58 15.69
CA PRO A 39 -11.75 -11.82 16.90
C PRO A 39 -10.26 -11.64 16.62
N ARG A 40 -9.50 -11.31 17.68
CA ARG A 40 -8.08 -10.92 17.57
C ARG A 40 -7.22 -11.95 16.82
N THR A 41 -7.36 -13.24 17.11
CA THR A 41 -6.55 -14.30 16.50
C THR A 41 -6.83 -14.47 15.00
N PRO A 42 -8.08 -14.64 14.54
CA PRO A 42 -8.43 -14.58 13.12
C PRO A 42 -7.95 -13.31 12.41
N TYR A 43 -8.09 -12.13 13.03
CA TYR A 43 -7.61 -10.87 12.46
C TYR A 43 -6.09 -10.90 12.22
N ILE A 44 -5.31 -11.31 13.22
CA ILE A 44 -3.84 -11.40 13.10
C ILE A 44 -3.45 -12.43 12.03
N ASN A 45 -4.13 -13.57 11.99
CA ASN A 45 -3.89 -14.61 11.00
C ASN A 45 -4.22 -14.16 9.56
N LEU A 46 -5.25 -13.32 9.40
CA LEU A 46 -5.56 -12.72 8.10
C LEU A 46 -4.51 -11.68 7.70
N GLN A 47 -4.19 -10.74 8.60
CA GLN A 47 -3.28 -9.63 8.29
C GLN A 47 -1.85 -10.09 8.02
N LYS A 48 -1.35 -11.13 8.70
CA LYS A 48 0.01 -11.65 8.45
C LYS A 48 0.20 -12.19 7.03
N ASN A 49 -0.88 -12.58 6.37
CA ASN A 49 -0.89 -13.09 5.00
C ASN A 49 -1.24 -11.99 3.99
N LEU A 50 -2.21 -11.12 4.32
CA LEU A 50 -2.61 -10.02 3.42
C LEU A 50 -1.55 -8.92 3.28
N PHE A 51 -0.86 -8.55 4.36
CA PHE A 51 0.09 -7.43 4.33
C PHE A 51 1.21 -7.62 3.28
N PRO A 52 1.92 -8.76 3.24
CA PRO A 52 2.95 -8.98 2.22
C PRO A 52 2.39 -8.93 0.79
N ILE A 53 1.25 -9.60 0.54
CA ILE A 53 0.61 -9.65 -0.77
C ILE A 53 0.22 -8.24 -1.22
N PHE A 54 -0.38 -7.46 -0.32
CA PHE A 54 -0.81 -6.10 -0.61
C PHE A 54 0.37 -5.19 -0.96
N PHE A 55 1.43 -5.15 -0.15
CA PHE A 55 2.56 -4.26 -0.42
C PHE A 55 3.37 -4.68 -1.66
N GLN A 56 3.49 -5.99 -1.91
CA GLN A 56 4.12 -6.50 -3.14
C GLN A 56 3.26 -6.16 -4.37
N GLY A 57 1.95 -6.37 -4.28
CA GLY A 57 1.00 -6.01 -5.34
C GLY A 57 1.00 -4.52 -5.63
N GLN A 58 1.05 -3.67 -4.60
CA GLN A 58 1.16 -2.22 -4.73
C GLN A 58 2.43 -1.83 -5.50
N ALA A 59 3.58 -2.40 -5.13
CA ALA A 59 4.85 -2.14 -5.82
C ALA A 59 4.83 -2.62 -7.27
N LEU A 60 4.30 -3.82 -7.53
CA LEU A 60 4.18 -4.38 -8.87
C LEU A 60 3.25 -3.53 -9.76
N LEU A 61 2.06 -3.18 -9.27
CA LEU A 61 1.10 -2.39 -10.03
C LEU A 61 1.62 -0.97 -10.30
N LEU A 62 2.34 -0.37 -9.34
CA LEU A 62 3.00 0.92 -9.54
C LEU A 62 4.08 0.83 -10.62
N PHE A 63 4.90 -0.23 -10.57
CA PHE A 63 5.92 -0.50 -11.59
C PHE A 63 5.30 -0.70 -12.98
N LEU A 64 4.27 -1.55 -13.08
CA LEU A 64 3.54 -1.78 -14.33
C LEU A 64 2.98 -0.48 -14.89
N THR A 65 2.32 0.31 -14.05
CA THR A 65 1.78 1.62 -14.44
C THR A 65 2.87 2.54 -14.99
N ALA A 66 4.04 2.58 -14.37
CA ALA A 66 5.15 3.41 -14.82
C ALA A 66 5.70 2.96 -16.19
N ILE A 67 5.92 1.66 -16.39
CA ILE A 67 6.52 1.15 -17.63
C ILE A 67 5.56 1.16 -18.82
N THR A 68 4.24 1.17 -18.58
CA THR A 68 3.24 1.19 -19.65
C THR A 68 2.70 2.58 -19.96
N LEU A 69 3.27 3.64 -19.38
CA LEU A 69 2.83 5.02 -19.64
C LEU A 69 2.88 5.37 -21.15
N PRO A 70 1.76 5.70 -21.80
CA PRO A 70 1.79 6.05 -23.22
C PRO A 70 2.50 7.39 -23.50
N PRO A 71 3.07 7.59 -24.71
CA PRO A 71 3.15 6.65 -25.83
C PRO A 71 4.37 5.70 -25.79
N TYR A 72 5.42 6.01 -25.01
CA TYR A 72 6.73 5.33 -25.10
C TYR A 72 7.11 4.56 -23.83
N GLY A 73 6.16 4.30 -22.94
CA GLY A 73 6.40 3.60 -21.68
C GLY A 73 7.21 4.43 -20.70
N ALA A 74 8.21 3.81 -20.06
CA ALA A 74 9.08 4.47 -19.08
C ALA A 74 9.82 5.72 -19.63
N LEU A 75 10.02 5.82 -20.94
CA LEU A 75 10.64 7.00 -21.55
C LEU A 75 9.72 8.24 -21.46
N SER A 76 8.40 8.06 -21.50
CA SER A 76 7.42 9.15 -21.37
C SER A 76 7.44 9.80 -19.98
N LEU A 77 7.89 9.08 -18.94
CA LEU A 77 8.11 9.63 -17.60
C LEU A 77 9.31 10.60 -17.56
N ILE A 78 10.31 10.39 -18.42
CA ILE A 78 11.51 11.22 -18.52
C ILE A 78 11.21 12.50 -19.31
N GLU A 79 10.40 12.38 -20.37
CA GLU A 79 9.99 13.52 -21.21
C GLU A 79 9.00 14.44 -20.49
N HIS A 80 8.03 13.89 -19.77
CA HIS A 80 7.02 14.67 -19.04
C HIS A 80 7.35 14.76 -17.55
N LYS A 81 8.34 15.61 -17.21
CA LYS A 81 8.79 15.86 -15.82
C LYS A 81 7.69 16.13 -14.79
N SER A 82 6.53 16.62 -15.23
CA SER A 82 5.38 16.90 -14.37
C SER A 82 4.58 15.65 -13.95
N ASP A 83 4.71 14.51 -14.65
CA ASP A 83 4.12 13.22 -14.21
C ASP A 83 5.01 12.45 -13.26
N TRP A 84 6.33 12.66 -13.32
CA TRP A 84 7.29 11.94 -12.50
C TRP A 84 7.08 12.13 -10.99
N ILE A 85 6.63 13.32 -10.56
CA ILE A 85 6.50 13.67 -9.14
C ILE A 85 5.52 12.73 -8.41
N PRO A 86 4.26 12.55 -8.87
CA PRO A 86 3.35 11.56 -8.30
C PRO A 86 3.94 10.14 -8.20
N PHE A 87 4.63 9.66 -9.23
CA PHE A 87 5.26 8.34 -9.23
C PHE A 87 6.41 8.24 -8.23
N ALA A 88 7.25 9.28 -8.14
CA ALA A 88 8.35 9.32 -7.20
C ALA A 88 7.85 9.32 -5.74
N ILE A 89 6.83 10.13 -5.44
CA ILE A 89 6.19 10.14 -4.12
C ILE A 89 5.59 8.76 -3.81
N SER A 90 4.78 8.22 -4.73
CA SER A 90 4.14 6.91 -4.52
C SER A 90 5.16 5.79 -4.37
N GLY A 91 6.21 5.79 -5.19
CA GLY A 91 7.29 4.79 -5.15
C GLY A 91 8.06 4.85 -3.84
N PHE A 92 8.38 6.05 -3.37
CA PHE A 92 9.08 6.24 -2.10
C PHE A 92 8.26 5.74 -0.92
N VAL A 93 7.00 6.18 -0.79
CA VAL A 93 6.15 5.77 0.34
C VAL A 93 5.76 4.29 0.29
N SER A 94 5.50 3.75 -0.90
CA SER A 94 5.22 2.31 -1.08
C SER A 94 6.46 1.47 -0.79
N GLY A 95 7.65 1.93 -1.17
CA GLY A 95 8.92 1.27 -0.86
C GLY A 95 9.20 1.22 0.64
N LEU A 96 8.98 2.32 1.37
CA LEU A 96 9.07 2.34 2.82
C LEU A 96 8.07 1.38 3.47
N ASN A 97 6.85 1.31 2.94
CA ASN A 97 5.84 0.37 3.43
C ASN A 97 6.21 -1.09 3.17
N LEU A 98 6.69 -1.42 1.97
CA LEU A 98 7.08 -2.77 1.60
C LEU A 98 8.31 -3.27 2.39
N MET A 99 9.33 -2.42 2.52
CA MET A 99 10.65 -2.85 3.03
C MET A 99 10.84 -2.59 4.52
N VAL A 100 10.17 -1.57 5.09
CA VAL A 100 10.43 -1.13 6.47
C VAL A 100 9.21 -1.34 7.36
N PHE A 101 8.11 -0.62 7.09
CA PHE A 101 7.01 -0.54 8.04
C PHE A 101 6.07 -1.75 7.99
N GLY A 102 5.86 -2.35 6.82
CA GLY A 102 5.08 -3.58 6.65
C GLY A 102 5.68 -4.77 7.39
N PRO A 103 6.94 -5.15 7.13
CA PRO A 103 7.62 -6.24 7.84
C PRO A 103 7.68 -5.99 9.36
N ARG A 104 8.02 -4.76 9.77
CA ARG A 104 8.09 -4.38 11.19
C ARG A 104 6.74 -4.48 11.89
N THR A 105 5.67 -4.02 11.26
CA THR A 105 4.31 -4.10 11.84
C THR A 105 3.86 -5.55 11.96
N ARG A 106 4.19 -6.39 10.97
CA ARG A 106 3.91 -7.84 11.01
C ARG A 106 4.64 -8.53 12.16
N GLN A 107 5.94 -8.27 12.32
CA GLN A 107 6.73 -8.84 13.42
C GLN A 107 6.16 -8.42 14.78
N LEU A 108 5.95 -7.12 15.01
CA LEU A 108 5.38 -6.61 16.27
C LEU A 108 3.98 -7.18 16.57
N MET A 109 3.21 -7.52 15.55
CA MET A 109 1.92 -8.18 15.72
C MET A 109 2.07 -9.62 16.23
N LEU A 110 3.08 -10.36 15.76
CA LEU A 110 3.42 -11.71 16.22
C LEU A 110 4.00 -11.67 17.64
N ASP A 111 4.94 -10.77 17.92
CA ASP A 111 5.56 -10.58 19.24
C ASP A 111 4.49 -10.32 20.31
N ARG A 112 3.45 -9.54 19.95
CA ARG A 112 2.32 -9.25 20.85
C ARG A 112 1.43 -10.47 21.15
N VAL A 113 1.43 -11.48 20.27
CA VAL A 113 0.71 -12.75 20.52
C VAL A 113 1.56 -13.66 21.39
N GLU A 114 2.84 -13.77 21.09
CA GLU A 114 3.80 -14.56 21.87
C GLU A 114 3.88 -14.06 23.31
N GLN A 115 4.13 -12.76 23.51
CA GLN A 115 4.18 -12.14 24.83
C GLN A 115 2.85 -12.30 25.59
N GLY A 116 1.71 -12.20 24.90
CA GLY A 116 0.40 -12.42 25.52
C GLY A 116 0.16 -13.86 25.95
N THR A 117 0.79 -14.83 25.28
CA THR A 117 0.72 -16.25 25.63
C THR A 117 1.63 -16.58 26.81
N LEU A 118 2.78 -15.91 26.91
CA LEU A 118 3.69 -16.00 28.05
C LEU A 118 3.05 -15.38 29.30
N GLU A 119 2.49 -14.17 29.16
CA GLU A 119 1.84 -13.45 30.26
C GLU A 119 0.52 -14.09 30.69
N GLY A 120 -0.25 -14.71 29.79
CA GLY A 120 -1.47 -15.43 30.17
C GLY A 120 -1.22 -16.65 31.07
N LYS A 121 0.05 -17.09 31.20
CA LYS A 121 0.47 -18.11 32.17
C LYS A 121 0.89 -17.51 33.52
N THR A 122 1.02 -16.19 33.61
CA THR A 122 1.37 -15.46 34.83
C THR A 122 0.14 -14.68 35.33
N VAL A 123 -0.07 -14.60 36.65
CA VAL A 123 -1.24 -13.91 37.24
C VAL A 123 -1.04 -12.38 37.29
N GLU A 124 0.16 -11.91 36.97
CA GLU A 124 0.48 -10.49 36.94
C GLU A 124 -0.09 -9.82 35.69
N GLY A 125 -0.60 -8.59 35.86
CA GLY A 125 -1.16 -7.78 34.78
C GLY A 125 -0.14 -7.44 33.66
N PRO A 126 -0.51 -6.57 32.70
CA PRO A 126 0.31 -6.33 31.51
C PRO A 126 1.73 -5.87 31.87
N SER A 127 2.75 -6.59 31.40
CA SER A 127 4.14 -6.27 31.71
C SER A 127 4.61 -4.99 30.99
N SER A 128 5.71 -4.41 31.50
CA SER A 128 6.41 -3.31 30.82
C SER A 128 6.87 -3.68 29.41
N ALA A 129 7.19 -4.95 29.16
CA ALA A 129 7.56 -5.47 27.85
C ALA A 129 6.37 -5.46 26.87
N MET A 130 5.18 -5.88 27.32
CA MET A 130 3.95 -5.82 26.51
C MET A 130 3.59 -4.37 26.13
N GLU A 131 3.72 -3.42 27.05
CA GLU A 131 3.47 -2.00 26.77
C GLU A 131 4.47 -1.42 25.76
N ALA A 132 5.75 -1.82 25.84
CA ALA A 132 6.76 -1.44 24.86
C ALA A 132 6.42 -1.98 23.45
N ILE A 133 5.99 -3.24 23.34
CA ILE A 133 5.55 -3.85 22.07
C ILE A 133 4.33 -3.12 21.52
N LYS A 134 3.31 -2.86 22.35
CA LYS A 134 2.09 -2.12 21.93
C LYS A 134 2.42 -0.73 21.41
N LYS A 135 3.30 0.01 22.09
CA LYS A 135 3.73 1.35 21.68
C LYS A 135 4.41 1.31 20.31
N ARG A 136 5.37 0.40 20.12
CA ARG A 136 6.08 0.21 18.85
C ARG A 136 5.12 -0.19 17.73
N PHE A 137 4.23 -1.14 18.00
CA PHE A 137 3.21 -1.60 17.05
C PHE A 137 2.32 -0.45 16.59
N ARG A 138 1.80 0.34 17.54
CA ARG A 138 0.93 1.48 17.24
C ARG A 138 1.64 2.48 16.32
N THR A 139 2.89 2.82 16.63
CA THR A 139 3.67 3.74 15.79
C THR A 139 3.92 3.17 14.40
N SER A 140 4.41 1.93 14.28
CA SER A 140 4.68 1.33 12.96
C SER A 140 3.42 1.15 12.12
N HIS A 141 2.31 0.72 12.73
CA HIS A 141 1.03 0.59 12.06
C HIS A 141 0.48 1.94 11.59
N ALA A 142 0.57 2.98 12.44
CA ALA A 142 0.18 4.32 12.05
C ALA A 142 1.00 4.82 10.86
N MET A 143 2.32 4.62 10.85
CA MET A 143 3.17 4.99 9.72
C MET A 143 2.72 4.30 8.43
N CYS A 144 2.36 3.00 8.46
CA CYS A 144 1.82 2.33 7.28
C CYS A 144 0.59 3.03 6.68
N ILE A 145 -0.36 3.40 7.55
CA ILE A 145 -1.60 4.09 7.14
C ILE A 145 -1.29 5.46 6.55
N HIS A 146 -0.41 6.24 7.19
CA HIS A 146 -0.07 7.59 6.71
C HIS A 146 0.68 7.54 5.38
N LEU A 147 1.63 6.62 5.22
CA LEU A 147 2.33 6.41 3.95
C LEU A 147 1.37 5.99 2.83
N ASN A 148 0.40 5.11 3.12
CA ASN A 148 -0.66 4.79 2.16
C ASN A 148 -1.60 5.96 1.89
N LEU A 149 -1.86 6.86 2.84
CA LEU A 149 -2.65 8.07 2.60
C LEU A 149 -1.91 9.05 1.69
N ILE A 150 -0.61 9.26 1.91
CA ILE A 150 0.23 10.08 1.03
C ILE A 150 0.28 9.49 -0.38
N GLY A 151 0.48 8.17 -0.49
CA GLY A 151 0.46 7.47 -1.77
C GLY A 151 -0.90 7.60 -2.49
N LEU A 152 -2.01 7.54 -1.74
CA LEU A 152 -3.34 7.77 -2.30
C LEU A 152 -3.49 9.18 -2.85
N GLY A 153 -2.98 10.20 -2.14
CA GLY A 153 -2.93 11.57 -2.62
C GLY A 153 -2.14 11.71 -3.93
N ALA A 154 -0.98 11.04 -4.03
CA ALA A 154 -0.20 10.99 -5.26
C ALA A 154 -0.96 10.31 -6.41
N HIS A 155 -1.68 9.22 -6.13
CA HIS A 155 -2.52 8.56 -7.14
C HIS A 155 -3.66 9.46 -7.59
N LEU A 156 -4.37 10.14 -6.68
CA LEU A 156 -5.44 11.07 -7.06
C LEU A 156 -4.92 12.25 -7.89
N TRP A 157 -3.74 12.78 -7.56
CA TRP A 157 -3.07 13.77 -8.39
C TRP A 157 -2.79 13.23 -9.79
N TYR A 158 -2.25 12.01 -9.89
CA TYR A 158 -2.03 11.37 -11.18
C TYR A 158 -3.32 11.12 -11.97
N THR A 159 -4.42 10.72 -11.30
CA THR A 159 -5.75 10.62 -11.93
C THR A 159 -6.19 11.95 -12.54
N TRP A 160 -6.02 13.06 -11.82
CA TRP A 160 -6.38 14.39 -12.33
C TRP A 160 -5.58 14.76 -13.59
N ARG A 161 -4.28 14.43 -13.60
CA ARG A 161 -3.38 14.61 -14.75
C ARG A 161 -3.77 13.75 -15.94
N LEU A 162 -4.18 12.51 -15.71
CA LEU A 162 -4.64 11.61 -16.76
C LEU A 162 -5.97 12.12 -17.35
N ALA A 163 -6.91 12.52 -16.49
CA ALA A 163 -8.20 13.05 -16.89
C ALA A 163 -8.08 14.35 -17.71
N SER A 164 -7.12 15.22 -17.39
CA SER A 164 -6.90 16.47 -18.14
C SER A 164 -6.36 16.27 -19.56
N ARG A 165 -6.02 15.03 -19.95
CA ARG A 165 -5.54 14.65 -21.30
C ARG A 165 -6.59 13.91 -22.12
N LEU A 166 -7.78 13.70 -21.56
CA LEU A 166 -8.87 13.09 -22.30
C LEU A 166 -9.33 14.06 -23.38
N ASP A 167 -9.44 13.56 -24.59
CA ASP A 167 -10.12 14.24 -25.68
C ASP A 167 -11.62 13.99 -25.53
N PHE A 168 -12.41 15.07 -25.49
CA PHE A 168 -13.87 15.02 -25.38
C PHE A 168 -14.56 15.22 -26.73
N SER A 169 -13.80 15.31 -27.83
CA SER A 169 -14.37 15.27 -29.17
C SER A 169 -14.78 13.83 -29.50
N LEU A 170 -16.10 13.60 -29.46
CA LEU A 170 -16.76 12.35 -29.84
C LEU A 170 -17.06 12.32 -31.34
#